data_AF-A0A2N1Q823-F1
#
_entry.id   AF-A0A2N1Q823-F1
#
_cell.length_a   1.000
_cell.length_b   1.000
_cell.length_c   1.000
_cell.angle_alpha   90.00
_cell.angle_beta   90.00
_cell.angle_gamma   90.00
#
_symmetry.space_group_name_H-M   'P 1'
#
loop_
_entity.id
_entity.type
_entity.pdbx_description
1 polymer ?
#
loop_
_entity_poly.entity_id
_entity_poly.type
_entity_poly.pdbx_seq_one_letter_code
_entity_poly.pdbx_strand_id
1 'polypeptide(L)'
;MASKGQKYGKYSKKFKLQVILEKIEKGVSYSELASRYQVPEGTVITWVYQYRKHGGFNKQPKGRPKNDEIDYKERYEILKKFQDYLEVVDRKKK
;
A
#
# COMPACT_ATOMS: atom_id res chain seq x y z
N MET A 1 -16.88 -14.34 7.48
CA MET A 1 -17.09 -13.02 6.84
C MET A 1 -17.53 -12.03 7.92
N ALA A 2 -17.21 -10.73 7.77
CA ALA A 2 -17.70 -9.72 8.72
C ALA A 2 -19.25 -9.68 8.70
N SER A 3 -19.89 -9.65 9.86
CA SER A 3 -21.36 -9.64 9.93
C SER A 3 -21.92 -8.29 9.50
N LYS A 4 -23.12 -8.31 8.91
CA LYS A 4 -23.84 -7.08 8.55
C LYS A 4 -24.20 -6.36 9.86
N GLY A 5 -23.67 -5.15 10.06
CA GLY A 5 -23.90 -4.35 11.27
C GLY A 5 -22.74 -4.30 12.28
N GLN A 6 -21.61 -4.95 12.01
CA GLN A 6 -20.42 -4.84 12.86
C GLN A 6 -19.93 -3.39 12.94
N LYS A 7 -19.97 -2.82 14.15
CA LYS A 7 -19.47 -1.46 14.44
C LYS A 7 -17.98 -1.53 14.79
N TYR A 8 -17.17 -0.74 14.09
CA TYR A 8 -15.74 -0.63 14.36
C TYR A 8 -15.45 0.61 15.20
N GLY A 9 -14.59 0.47 16.21
CA GLY A 9 -14.05 1.60 16.95
C GLY A 9 -13.27 2.52 16.02
N LYS A 10 -13.59 3.82 16.03
CA LYS A 10 -12.84 4.84 15.30
C LYS A 10 -11.75 5.39 16.20
N TYR A 11 -10.50 5.19 15.81
CA TYR A 11 -9.33 5.67 16.54
C TYR A 11 -8.51 6.63 15.67
N SER A 12 -8.08 7.74 16.25
CA SER A 12 -7.26 8.73 15.55
C SER A 12 -5.86 8.18 15.24
N LYS A 13 -5.22 8.68 14.19
CA LYS A 13 -3.86 8.25 13.82
C LYS A 13 -2.86 8.51 14.96
N LYS A 14 -2.95 9.70 15.59
CA LYS A 14 -2.10 10.09 16.73
C LYS A 14 -2.22 9.09 17.88
N PHE A 15 -3.45 8.74 18.24
CA PHE A 15 -3.69 7.76 19.31
C PHE A 15 -3.11 6.39 18.99
N LYS A 16 -3.32 5.88 17.77
CA LYS A 16 -2.74 4.59 17.35
C LYS A 16 -1.21 4.59 17.45
N LEU A 17 -0.57 5.67 17.00
CA LEU A 17 0.88 5.82 17.07
C LEU A 17 1.38 5.82 18.52
N GLN A 18 0.70 6.54 19.42
CA GLN A 18 1.06 6.55 20.84
C GLN A 18 1.09 5.13 21.44
N VAL A 19 0.05 4.33 21.19
CA VAL A 19 -0.05 2.95 21.70
C VAL A 19 1.06 2.06 21.11
N ILE A 20 1.36 2.22 19.81
CA ILE A 20 2.41 1.44 19.15
C ILE A 20 3.80 1.82 19.67
N LEU A 21 4.10 3.11 19.79
CA LEU A 21 5.39 3.58 20.30
C LEU A 21 5.62 3.06 21.70
N GLU A 22 4.60 3.07 22.55
CA GLU A 22 4.70 2.47 23.89
C GLU A 22 5.04 0.97 23.83
N LYS A 23 4.48 0.21 22.89
CA LYS A 23 4.87 -1.19 22.68
C LYS A 23 6.32 -1.34 22.23
N ILE A 24 6.76 -0.51 21.28
CA ILE A 24 8.06 -0.65 20.61
C ILE A 24 9.19 -0.15 21.52
N GLU A 25 9.00 0.99 22.18
CA GLU A 25 10.02 1.64 23.01
C GLU A 25 10.09 1.04 24.41
N LYS A 26 8.93 0.80 25.05
CA LYS A 26 8.87 0.30 26.44
C LYS A 26 8.67 -1.21 26.55
N GLY A 27 8.40 -1.89 25.44
CA GLY A 27 8.23 -3.36 25.42
C GLY A 27 6.93 -3.89 26.04
N VAL A 28 6.03 -3.02 26.50
CA VAL A 28 4.80 -3.33 27.27
C VAL A 28 3.96 -4.45 26.63
N SER A 29 3.36 -5.34 27.43
CA SER A 29 2.55 -6.44 26.87
C SER A 29 1.29 -5.94 26.13
N TYR A 30 0.78 -6.73 25.19
CA TYR A 30 -0.43 -6.35 24.44
C TYR A 30 -1.67 -6.30 25.35
N SER A 31 -1.82 -7.26 26.27
CA SER A 31 -2.88 -7.28 27.28
C SER A 31 -2.87 -6.03 28.19
N GLU A 32 -1.69 -5.56 28.58
CA GLU A 32 -1.56 -4.37 29.40
C GLU A 32 -1.92 -3.10 28.63
N LEU A 33 -1.47 -2.95 27.38
CA LEU A 33 -1.90 -1.85 26.51
C LEU A 33 -3.41 -1.89 26.25
N ALA A 34 -3.97 -3.07 26.05
CA ALA A 34 -5.40 -3.25 25.84
C ALA A 34 -6.20 -2.76 27.04
N SER A 35 -5.78 -3.12 28.24
CA SER A 35 -6.41 -2.71 29.50
C SER A 35 -6.26 -1.22 29.76
N ARG A 36 -5.06 -0.67 29.56
CA ARG A 36 -4.74 0.74 29.82
C ARG A 36 -5.48 1.69 28.90
N TYR A 37 -5.58 1.34 27.62
CA TYR A 37 -6.19 2.19 26.59
C TYR A 37 -7.64 1.80 26.27
N GLN A 38 -8.20 0.78 26.93
CA GLN A 38 -9.53 0.22 26.67
C GLN A 38 -9.74 -0.12 25.18
N VAL A 39 -8.70 -0.70 24.57
CA VAL A 39 -8.70 -1.13 23.17
C VAL A 39 -8.62 -2.66 23.15
N PRO A 40 -9.40 -3.35 22.31
CA PRO A 40 -9.27 -4.80 22.19
C PRO A 40 -7.84 -5.20 21.81
N GLU A 41 -7.28 -6.20 22.49
CA GLU A 41 -5.90 -6.63 22.31
C GLU A 41 -5.57 -6.97 20.83
N GLY A 42 -6.46 -7.71 20.17
CA GLY A 42 -6.30 -8.03 18.74
C GLY A 42 -6.24 -6.79 17.82
N THR A 43 -6.87 -5.69 18.23
CA THR A 43 -6.77 -4.40 17.51
C THR A 43 -5.38 -3.79 17.68
N VAL A 44 -4.82 -3.81 18.90
CA VAL A 44 -3.46 -3.33 19.18
C VAL A 44 -2.41 -4.15 18.44
N ILE A 45 -2.54 -5.48 18.45
CA ILE A 45 -1.67 -6.40 17.71
C ILE A 45 -1.68 -6.05 16.21
N THR A 46 -2.87 -5.85 15.65
CA THR A 46 -3.03 -5.48 14.24
C THR A 46 -2.34 -4.15 13.92
N TRP A 47 -2.44 -3.16 14.80
CA TRP A 47 -1.77 -1.87 14.61
C TRP A 47 -0.24 -2.00 14.61
N VAL A 48 0.32 -2.72 15.59
CA VAL A 48 1.77 -2.93 15.68
C VAL A 48 2.29 -3.71 14.48
N TYR A 49 1.56 -4.74 14.03
CA TYR A 49 1.92 -5.50 12.83
C TYR A 49 1.93 -4.62 11.58
N GLN A 50 0.86 -3.85 11.35
CA GLN A 50 0.79 -2.94 10.19
C GLN A 50 1.90 -1.89 10.22
N TYR A 51 2.20 -1.35 11.40
CA TYR A 51 3.25 -0.36 11.57
C TYR A 51 4.64 -0.95 11.28
N ARG A 52 4.96 -2.14 11.81
CA ARG A 52 6.23 -2.83 11.50
C ARG A 52 6.38 -3.19 10.03
N LYS A 53 5.28 -3.58 9.37
CA LYS A 53 5.30 -4.01 7.97
C LYS A 53 5.43 -2.84 6.98
N HIS A 54 4.79 -1.71 7.27
CA HIS A 54 4.64 -0.61 6.30
C HIS A 54 5.26 0.72 6.77
N GLY A 55 5.87 0.76 7.96
CA GLY A 55 6.41 1.99 8.55
C GLY A 55 5.34 3.04 8.91
N GLY A 56 4.05 2.68 8.88
CA GLY A 56 2.97 3.63 9.15
C GLY A 56 1.59 3.15 8.71
N PHE A 57 0.60 4.05 8.88
CA PHE A 57 -0.82 3.81 8.55
C PHE A 57 -1.24 4.40 7.21
N ASN A 58 -0.28 4.60 6.30
CA ASN A 58 -0.59 5.15 4.99
C ASN A 58 -1.34 4.11 4.17
N LYS A 59 -2.47 4.51 3.58
CA LYS A 59 -3.23 3.66 2.68
C LYS A 59 -2.41 3.52 1.40
N GLN A 60 -1.82 2.36 1.20
CA GLN A 60 -1.24 2.04 -0.10
C GLN A 60 -2.36 1.97 -1.14
N PRO A 61 -2.14 2.48 -2.36
CA PRO A 61 -3.11 2.32 -3.44
C PRO A 61 -3.38 0.83 -3.62
N LYS A 62 -4.66 0.44 -3.51
CA LYS A 62 -5.10 -0.92 -3.77
C LYS A 62 -5.48 -1.04 -5.24
N GLY A 63 -5.00 -2.08 -5.92
CA GLY A 63 -5.30 -2.36 -7.32
C GLY A 63 -4.07 -2.23 -8.23
N ARG A 64 -4.31 -2.34 -9.55
CA ARG A 64 -3.26 -2.17 -10.56
C ARG A 64 -2.70 -0.74 -10.49
N PRO A 65 -1.37 -0.55 -10.45
CA PRO A 65 -0.79 0.79 -10.52
C PRO A 65 -1.24 1.47 -11.81
N LYS A 66 -1.64 2.74 -11.70
CA LYS A 66 -2.01 3.53 -12.86
C LYS A 66 -0.71 3.95 -13.57
N ASN A 67 -0.62 3.63 -14.86
CA ASN A 67 0.50 4.11 -15.67
C ASN A 67 0.11 5.48 -16.23
N ASP A 68 0.33 6.52 -15.43
CA ASP A 68 0.01 7.91 -15.81
C ASP A 68 1.14 8.54 -16.66
N GLU A 69 2.25 7.83 -16.87
CA GLU A 69 3.49 8.30 -17.51
C GLU A 69 3.67 7.69 -18.92
N ILE A 70 2.57 7.57 -19.67
CA ILE A 70 2.64 7.13 -21.07
C ILE A 70 2.92 8.37 -21.92
N ASP A 71 4.19 8.66 -22.20
CA ASP A 71 4.57 9.65 -23.20
C ASP A 71 4.29 9.09 -24.60
N TYR A 72 3.14 9.49 -25.16
CA TYR A 72 2.71 9.09 -26.48
C TYR A 72 3.70 9.44 -27.59
N LYS A 73 4.61 10.41 -27.36
CA LYS A 73 5.64 10.83 -28.32
C LYS A 73 6.71 9.74 -28.50
N GLU A 74 7.25 9.21 -27.42
CA GLU A 74 8.23 8.12 -27.47
C GLU A 74 7.63 6.86 -28.13
N ARG A 75 6.38 6.53 -27.77
CA ARG A 75 5.67 5.40 -28.37
C ARG A 75 5.47 5.57 -29.88
N TYR A 76 5.18 6.79 -30.33
CA TYR A 76 5.02 7.10 -31.75
C TYR A 76 6.34 7.00 -32.52
N GLU A 77 7.44 7.50 -31.95
CA GLU A 77 8.77 7.41 -32.56
C GLU A 77 9.23 5.95 -32.70
N ILE A 78 8.98 5.11 -31.70
CA ILE A 78 9.26 3.67 -31.76
C ILE A 78 8.43 3.01 -32.86
N LEU A 79 7.13 3.34 -32.95
CA LEU A 79 6.24 2.78 -33.96
C LEU A 79 6.69 3.17 -35.38
N LYS A 80 7.08 4.43 -35.57
CA LYS A 80 7.59 4.93 -36.86
C LYS A 80 8.88 4.21 -37.26
N LYS A 81 9.86 4.12 -36.36
CA LYS A 81 11.11 3.38 -36.59
C LYS A 81 10.86 1.91 -36.95
N PHE A 82 9.86 1.28 -36.33
CA PHE A 82 9.49 -0.11 -36.61
C PHE A 82 8.85 -0.26 -38.00
N GLN A 83 7.97 0.64 -38.40
CA GLN A 83 7.38 0.65 -39.74
C GLN A 83 8.46 0.84 -40.82
N ASP A 84 9.36 1.82 -40.64
CA ASP A 84 10.48 2.06 -41.54
C ASP A 84 11.39 0.81 -41.66
N TYR A 85 11.65 0.13 -40.54
CA TYR A 85 12.41 -1.11 -40.52
C TYR A 85 11.74 -2.23 -41.31
N LEU A 86 10.42 -2.44 -41.13
CA LEU A 86 9.68 -3.45 -41.88
C LEU A 86 9.72 -3.17 -43.38
N GLU A 87 9.58 -1.91 -43.81
CA GLU A 87 9.71 -1.54 -45.22
C GLU A 87 11.09 -1.88 -45.79
N VAL A 88 12.16 -1.63 -45.02
CA VAL A 88 13.53 -1.95 -45.46
C VAL A 88 13.75 -3.47 -45.53
N VAL A 89 13.22 -4.23 -44.57
CA VAL A 89 13.33 -5.70 -44.54
C VAL A 89 12.55 -6.33 -45.69
N ASP A 90 11.33 -5.86 -45.95
CA ASP A 90 10.49 -6.36 -47.04
C ASP A 90 11.07 -6.04 -48.41
N ARG A 91 11.69 -4.86 -48.58
CA ARG A 91 12.45 -4.51 -49.79
C ARG A 91 13.69 -5.38 -50.01
N LYS A 92 14.33 -5.86 -48.94
CA LYS A 92 15.52 -6.75 -49.03
C LYS A 92 15.16 -8.23 -49.25
N LYS A 93 13.91 -8.63 -48.99
CA LYS A 93 13.41 -10.00 -49.24
C LYS A 93 12.88 -10.21 -50.67
N LYS A 94 12.74 -9.13 -51.45
CA LYS A 94 12.33 -9.14 -52.86
C LYS A 94 13.55 -9.08 -53.76
#